data_AF-A0A9W7EAF3-F1
#
_entry.id   AF-A0A9W7EAF3-F1
#
_cell.length_a   1.000
_cell.length_b   1.000
_cell.length_c   1.000
_cell.angle_alpha   90.00
_cell.angle_beta   90.00
_cell.angle_gamma   90.00
#
_symmetry.space_group_name_H-M   'P 1'
#
loop_
_entity.id
_entity.type
_entity.pdbx_description
1 polymer ?
#
loop_
_entity_poly.entity_id
_entity_poly.type
_entity_poly.pdbx_seq_one_letter_code
_entity_poly.pdbx_strand_id
1 'polypeptide(L)'
;MRPFGCSFLFAGYDEHFGMQLYQTDPSGNYSGWQATVIGANNSSGKSFLKNEYQKDDAPIPTVEEVSDKKLRVRTNINQYKLTRCFARSLCLLQGLKLAVKVLNKTMDSTGNSAEKYELFYMKFDPDEESCVKHHVLTEKETQVVLDAVEAEGASAGDS
;
A
#
# COMPACT_ATOMS: atom_id res chain seq x y z
N MET A 1 -29.03 18.28 -12.58
CA MET A 1 -28.52 17.01 -11.98
C MET A 1 -27.58 17.38 -10.84
N ARG A 2 -27.69 16.76 -9.65
CA ARG A 2 -26.78 17.05 -8.53
C ARG A 2 -25.53 16.18 -8.65
N PRO A 3 -24.31 16.72 -8.54
CA PRO A 3 -23.09 15.92 -8.58
C PRO A 3 -22.95 15.05 -7.32
N PHE A 4 -22.20 13.97 -7.42
CA PHE A 4 -21.86 13.13 -6.28
C PHE A 4 -20.90 13.90 -5.35
N GLY A 5 -21.28 14.08 -4.09
CA GLY A 5 -20.48 14.81 -3.10
C GLY A 5 -19.39 13.96 -2.43
N CYS A 6 -18.82 12.98 -3.14
CA CYS A 6 -17.85 12.04 -2.61
C CYS A 6 -16.65 11.85 -3.54
N SER A 7 -15.50 11.59 -2.93
CA SER A 7 -14.28 11.11 -3.59
C SER A 7 -14.11 9.64 -3.28
N PHE A 8 -13.61 8.86 -4.24
CA PHE A 8 -13.36 7.44 -4.07
C PHE A 8 -11.87 7.13 -4.23
N LEU A 9 -11.46 6.05 -3.57
CA LEU A 9 -10.15 5.44 -3.72
C LEU A 9 -10.36 4.02 -4.25
N PHE A 10 -9.67 3.67 -5.33
CA PHE A 10 -9.73 2.36 -5.97
C PHE A 10 -8.34 1.75 -5.97
N ALA A 11 -8.22 0.51 -5.53
CA ALA A 11 -7.01 -0.29 -5.65
C ALA A 11 -7.36 -1.58 -6.40
N GLY A 12 -6.46 -2.02 -7.28
CA GLY A 12 -6.68 -3.22 -8.07
C GLY A 12 -5.38 -3.77 -8.62
N TYR A 13 -5.47 -4.96 -9.19
CA TYR A 13 -4.37 -5.62 -9.88
C TYR A 13 -4.80 -5.92 -11.32
N ASP A 14 -3.89 -5.68 -12.25
CA ASP A 14 -3.99 -6.11 -13.64
C ASP A 14 -2.70 -6.84 -14.04
N GLU A 15 -2.79 -7.77 -14.99
CA GLU A 15 -1.65 -8.53 -15.50
C GLU A 15 -0.63 -7.64 -16.21
N HIS A 16 -1.09 -6.57 -16.87
CA HIS A 16 -0.24 -5.69 -17.67
C HIS A 16 0.55 -4.68 -16.83
N PHE A 17 -0.10 -4.08 -15.83
CA PHE A 17 0.46 -2.97 -15.07
C PHE A 17 0.68 -3.27 -13.58
N GLY A 18 0.29 -4.46 -13.12
CA GLY A 18 0.42 -4.88 -11.73
C GLY A 18 -0.57 -4.17 -10.79
N MET A 19 -0.14 -3.92 -9.56
CA MET A 19 -0.95 -3.23 -8.55
C MET A 19 -1.06 -1.74 -8.86
N GLN A 20 -2.28 -1.22 -8.86
CA GLN A 20 -2.58 0.18 -9.18
C GLN A 20 -3.49 0.79 -8.11
N LEU A 21 -3.30 2.09 -7.86
CA LEU A 21 -4.11 2.89 -6.94
C LEU A 21 -4.58 4.16 -7.65
N TYR A 22 -5.89 4.38 -7.67
CA TYR A 22 -6.54 5.51 -8.31
C TYR A 22 -7.42 6.26 -7.32
N GLN A 23 -7.38 7.59 -7.41
CA GLN A 23 -8.28 8.47 -6.66
C GLN A 23 -9.16 9.23 -7.64
N THR A 24 -10.44 9.42 -7.29
CA THR A 24 -11.37 10.27 -8.04
C THR A 24 -11.82 11.48 -7.24
N ASP A 25 -12.08 12.57 -7.95
CA ASP A 25 -12.66 13.79 -7.40
C ASP A 25 -14.13 13.96 -7.84
N PRO A 26 -14.96 14.74 -7.12
CA PRO A 26 -16.38 14.96 -7.43
C PRO A 26 -16.66 15.52 -8.84
N SER A 27 -15.63 16.09 -9.49
CA SER A 27 -15.68 16.58 -10.87
C SER A 27 -15.59 15.46 -11.92
N GLY A 28 -15.35 14.21 -11.51
CA GLY A 28 -15.12 13.07 -12.40
C GLY A 28 -13.67 12.95 -12.89
N ASN A 29 -12.75 13.77 -12.40
CA ASN A 29 -11.33 13.59 -12.67
C ASN A 29 -10.76 12.41 -11.86
N TYR A 30 -9.86 11.65 -12.46
CA TYR A 30 -9.16 10.55 -11.80
C TYR A 30 -7.65 10.65 -12.00
N SER A 31 -6.88 10.16 -11.04
CA SER A 31 -5.41 10.17 -11.13
C SER A 31 -4.82 8.94 -10.44
N GLY A 32 -3.76 8.40 -11.02
CA GLY A 32 -2.99 7.30 -10.45
C GLY A 32 -2.01 7.78 -9.39
N TRP A 33 -1.92 7.08 -8.27
CA TRP A 33 -1.08 7.42 -7.13
C TRP A 33 -0.27 6.20 -6.69
N GLN A 34 0.90 6.43 -6.10
CA GLN A 34 1.65 5.36 -5.40
C GLN A 34 1.21 5.25 -3.93
N ALA A 35 0.97 6.40 -3.30
CA ALA A 35 0.36 6.53 -1.99
C ALA A 35 -0.48 7.82 -1.96
N THR A 36 -1.67 7.77 -1.39
CA THR A 36 -2.53 8.96 -1.25
C THR A 36 -3.34 8.90 0.04
N VAL A 37 -3.80 10.07 0.50
CA VAL A 37 -4.71 10.25 1.62
C VAL A 37 -5.87 11.11 1.15
N ILE A 38 -7.08 10.73 1.55
CA ILE A 38 -8.33 11.45 1.29
C ILE A 38 -9.00 11.82 2.63
N GLY A 39 -9.92 12.80 2.61
CA GLY A 39 -10.64 13.27 3.80
C GLY A 39 -10.19 14.64 4.32
N ALA A 40 -10.67 15.00 5.52
CA ALA A 40 -10.54 16.36 6.08
C ALA A 40 -9.08 16.82 6.30
N ASN A 41 -8.20 15.90 6.71
CA ASN A 41 -6.80 16.19 7.05
C ASN A 41 -5.81 15.71 5.97
N ASN A 42 -6.23 15.68 4.70
CA ASN A 42 -5.42 15.14 3.61
C ASN A 42 -4.11 15.92 3.34
N SER A 43 -4.06 17.22 3.65
CA SER A 43 -2.89 18.08 3.38
C SER A 43 -1.71 17.72 4.28
N SER A 44 -1.97 17.53 5.57
CA SER A 44 -1.01 17.04 6.56
C SER A 44 -0.59 15.60 6.26
N GLY A 45 -1.55 14.72 5.94
CA GLY A 45 -1.28 13.32 5.61
C GLY A 45 -0.41 13.14 4.37
N LYS A 46 -0.67 13.90 3.30
CA LYS A 46 0.15 13.89 2.07
C LYS A 46 1.57 14.40 2.33
N SER A 47 1.73 15.39 3.20
CA SER A 47 3.06 15.92 3.56
C SER A 47 3.86 14.89 4.36
N PHE A 48 3.21 14.20 5.29
CA PHE A 48 3.83 13.11 6.05
C PHE A 48 4.21 11.92 5.16
N LEU A 49 3.30 11.50 4.27
CA LEU A 49 3.59 10.46 3.29
C LEU A 49 4.80 10.81 2.42
N LYS A 50 4.95 12.05 1.96
CA LYS A 50 6.12 12.45 1.15
C LYS A 50 7.45 12.30 1.89
N ASN A 51 7.45 12.42 3.22
CA ASN A 51 8.67 12.32 4.02
C ASN A 51 9.02 10.86 4.34
N GLU A 52 8.02 10.05 4.69
CA GLU A 52 8.21 8.67 5.16
C GLU A 52 8.15 7.63 4.03
N TYR A 53 7.49 7.95 2.93
CA TYR A 53 7.38 7.07 1.78
C TYR A 53 8.70 7.07 1.00
N GLN A 54 9.47 6.00 1.15
CA GLN A 54 10.64 5.76 0.32
C GLN A 54 10.15 5.39 -1.08
N LYS A 55 10.33 6.31 -2.01
CA LYS A 55 10.01 6.08 -3.42
C LYS A 55 11.08 5.19 -4.02
N ASP A 56 10.83 3.89 -4.03
CA ASP A 56 11.53 3.02 -4.96
C ASP A 56 11.08 3.43 -6.37
N ASP A 57 11.96 4.09 -7.13
CA ASP A 57 11.75 4.46 -8.53
C ASP A 57 11.74 3.20 -9.42
N ALA A 58 10.86 2.25 -9.14
CA ALA A 58 10.45 1.27 -10.13
C ALA A 58 9.66 2.04 -11.22
N PRO A 59 10.09 2.00 -12.48
CA PRO A 59 9.31 2.57 -13.57
C PRO A 59 7.92 1.94 -13.54
N ILE A 60 6.88 2.77 -13.58
CA ILE A 60 5.58 2.33 -14.07
C ILE A 60 5.86 1.80 -15.47
N PRO A 61 5.66 0.52 -15.80
CA PRO A 61 5.91 0.04 -17.14
C PRO A 61 4.99 0.85 -18.07
N THR A 62 5.61 1.67 -18.92
CA THR A 62 4.91 2.28 -20.03
C THR A 62 4.42 1.16 -20.94
N VAL A 63 3.31 1.42 -21.65
CA VAL A 63 2.63 0.49 -22.58
C VAL A 63 3.54 -0.21 -23.61
N GLU A 64 4.80 0.18 -23.74
CA GLU A 64 5.76 -0.38 -24.68
C GLU A 64 6.58 -1.58 -24.15
N GLU A 65 6.61 -1.84 -22.84
CA GLU A 65 7.39 -2.98 -22.28
C GLU A 65 6.62 -4.31 -22.17
N VAL A 66 5.33 -4.31 -22.51
CA VAL A 66 4.41 -5.46 -22.29
C VAL A 66 4.49 -6.52 -23.40
N SER A 67 5.15 -6.25 -24.54
CA SER A 67 5.08 -7.16 -25.70
C SER A 67 6.02 -8.39 -25.66
N ASP A 68 7.04 -8.46 -24.80
CA ASP A 68 8.17 -9.40 -25.02
C ASP A 68 8.53 -10.39 -23.90
N LYS A 69 7.58 -10.79 -23.04
CA LYS A 69 7.87 -11.86 -22.06
C LYS A 69 6.99 -13.11 -22.20
N LYS A 70 6.99 -13.64 -23.43
CA LYS A 70 6.87 -15.09 -23.68
C LYS A 70 8.27 -15.70 -23.74
N LEU A 71 8.97 -15.84 -22.61
CA LEU A 71 10.19 -16.65 -22.56
C LEU A 71 10.13 -17.70 -21.46
N ARG A 72 9.53 -18.83 -21.86
CA ARG A 72 9.73 -20.17 -21.32
C ARG A 72 11.22 -20.49 -21.30
N VAL A 73 11.88 -20.41 -20.15
CA VAL A 73 13.22 -20.99 -19.94
C VAL A 73 13.13 -22.12 -18.95
N ARG A 74 13.16 -23.35 -19.48
CA ARG A 74 13.57 -24.53 -18.74
C ARG A 74 15.08 -24.43 -18.49
N THR A 75 15.49 -24.28 -17.24
CA THR A 75 16.81 -24.79 -16.81
C THR A 75 16.81 -25.16 -15.35
N ASN A 76 17.67 -26.12 -15.07
CA ASN A 76 17.68 -27.04 -13.95
C ASN A 76 18.73 -26.57 -12.93
N ILE A 77 18.34 -26.59 -11.65
CA ILE A 77 19.15 -26.80 -10.44
C ILE A 77 20.29 -25.80 -10.13
N ASN A 78 20.04 -25.10 -9.00
CA ASN A 78 20.99 -24.57 -8.02
C ASN A 78 21.81 -23.31 -8.34
N GLN A 79 21.71 -22.39 -7.37
CA GLN A 79 22.67 -21.35 -7.01
C GLN A 79 22.55 -19.96 -7.65
N TYR A 80 21.34 -19.55 -8.05
CA TYR A 80 20.98 -18.13 -8.11
C TYR A 80 19.99 -17.82 -7.00
N LYS A 81 20.58 -17.62 -5.82
CA LYS A 81 20.21 -16.56 -4.88
C LYS A 81 18.73 -16.17 -4.88
N LEU A 82 18.07 -16.69 -3.85
CA LEU A 82 16.87 -16.22 -3.16
C LEU A 82 17.02 -14.74 -2.71
N THR A 83 17.31 -13.83 -3.63
CA THR A 83 17.63 -12.41 -3.32
C THR A 83 16.92 -11.46 -4.28
N ARG A 84 15.91 -11.93 -5.02
CA ARG A 84 15.14 -11.09 -5.94
C ARG A 84 13.78 -10.63 -5.41
N CYS A 85 13.35 -11.12 -4.24
CA CYS A 85 12.16 -10.66 -3.53
C CYS A 85 12.47 -9.62 -2.44
N PHE A 86 13.72 -9.52 -1.97
CA PHE A 86 14.07 -8.80 -0.73
C PHE A 86 14.16 -7.27 -0.88
N ALA A 87 14.03 -6.72 -2.09
CA ALA A 87 14.23 -5.28 -2.35
C ALA A 87 13.18 -4.67 -3.29
N ARG A 88 11.98 -5.26 -3.37
CA ARG A 88 10.96 -4.86 -4.36
C ARG A 88 9.55 -4.68 -3.80
N SER A 89 9.42 -4.72 -2.49
CA SER A 89 8.14 -4.70 -1.81
C SER A 89 8.32 -3.93 -0.52
N LEU A 90 7.46 -2.94 -0.24
CA LEU A 90 7.09 -2.75 1.16
C LEU A 90 6.66 -4.13 1.65
N CYS A 91 7.34 -4.66 2.66
CA CYS A 91 6.80 -5.80 3.37
C CYS A 91 5.40 -5.40 3.83
N LEU A 92 4.41 -6.28 3.68
CA LEU A 92 3.01 -5.98 4.00
C LEU A 92 2.84 -5.31 5.38
N LEU A 93 3.65 -5.76 6.33
CA LEU A 93 3.72 -5.24 7.68
C LEU A 93 4.31 -3.81 7.74
N GLN A 94 5.29 -3.46 6.91
CA GLN A 94 5.80 -2.09 6.79
C GLN A 94 4.76 -1.14 6.19
N GLY A 95 4.02 -1.59 5.16
CA GLY A 95 2.94 -0.80 4.56
C GLY A 95 1.83 -0.51 5.56
N LEU A 96 1.41 -1.52 6.32
CA LEU A 96 0.42 -1.37 7.40
C LEU A 96 0.92 -0.42 8.50
N LYS A 97 2.18 -0.55 8.91
CA LYS A 97 2.78 0.37 9.90
C LYS A 97 2.79 1.81 9.41
N LEU A 98 3.17 2.05 8.16
CA LEU A 98 3.18 3.40 7.58
C LEU A 98 1.77 3.98 7.53
N ALA A 99 0.77 3.20 7.10
CA ALA A 99 -0.62 3.62 7.08
C ALA A 99 -1.11 4.02 8.48
N VAL A 100 -0.83 3.19 9.49
CA VAL A 100 -1.19 3.49 10.89
C VAL A 100 -0.44 4.72 11.41
N LYS A 101 0.84 4.93 11.08
CA LYS A 101 1.58 6.15 11.46
C LYS A 101 0.96 7.41 10.84
N VAL A 102 0.58 7.35 9.57
CA VAL A 102 -0.12 8.45 8.87
C VAL A 102 -1.46 8.74 9.56
N LEU A 103 -2.22 7.70 9.91
CA LEU A 103 -3.49 7.84 10.60
C LEU A 103 -3.30 8.41 12.01
N ASN A 104 -2.37 7.90 12.82
CA ASN A 104 -2.04 8.45 14.14
C ASN A 104 -1.67 9.94 14.07
N LYS A 105 -1.02 10.38 12.99
CA LYS A 105 -0.64 11.79 12.81
C LYS A 105 -1.80 12.68 12.35
N THR A 106 -2.78 12.12 11.66
CA THR A 106 -3.91 12.85 11.06
C THR A 106 -5.23 12.70 11.81
N MET A 107 -5.31 11.73 12.74
CA MET A 107 -6.44 11.47 13.60
C MET A 107 -6.29 12.28 14.89
N ASP A 108 -7.25 13.15 15.17
CA ASP A 108 -7.25 13.99 16.38
C ASP A 108 -7.72 13.25 17.65
N SER A 109 -7.87 11.92 17.58
CA SER A 109 -8.44 11.14 18.68
C SER A 109 -7.34 10.69 19.65
N THR A 110 -7.50 11.05 20.93
CA THR A 110 -6.60 10.63 22.01
C THR A 110 -6.95 9.20 22.45
N GLY A 111 -6.30 8.21 21.85
CA GLY A 111 -6.37 6.80 22.26
C GLY A 111 -6.38 5.85 21.07
N ASN A 112 -5.32 5.05 20.93
CA ASN A 112 -5.17 4.07 19.85
C ASN A 112 -5.90 2.77 20.22
N SER A 113 -7.21 2.70 19.95
CA SER A 113 -7.97 1.45 20.08
C SER A 113 -8.22 0.82 18.70
N ALA A 114 -8.12 -0.51 18.61
CA ALA A 114 -8.29 -1.25 17.35
C ALA A 114 -9.65 -0.99 16.66
N GLU A 115 -10.70 -0.68 17.42
CA GLU A 115 -12.05 -0.36 16.92
C GLU A 115 -12.10 0.89 16.02
N LYS A 116 -11.14 1.81 16.15
CA LYS A 116 -11.09 3.04 15.35
C LYS A 116 -10.47 2.83 13.97
N TYR A 117 -9.89 1.66 13.73
CA TYR A 117 -9.12 1.35 12.53
C TYR A 117 -9.78 0.23 11.75
N GLU A 118 -10.12 0.53 10.50
CA GLU A 118 -10.42 -0.49 9.51
C GLU A 118 -9.27 -0.54 8.52
N LEU A 119 -8.48 -1.61 8.60
CA LEU A 119 -7.33 -1.83 7.72
C LEU A 119 -7.67 -2.90 6.70
N PHE A 120 -7.38 -2.59 5.45
CA PHE A 120 -7.57 -3.47 4.31
C PHE A 120 -6.27 -3.55 3.53
N TYR A 121 -5.88 -4.76 3.12
CA TYR A 121 -4.81 -4.93 2.16
C TYR A 121 -5.19 -5.90 1.06
N MET A 122 -4.45 -5.76 -0.03
CA MET A 122 -4.52 -6.63 -1.18
C MET A 122 -3.12 -7.20 -1.41
N LYS A 123 -3.02 -8.52 -1.57
CA LYS A 123 -1.77 -9.17 -1.92
C LYS A 123 -1.95 -10.08 -3.12
N PHE A 124 -0.89 -10.20 -3.90
CA PHE A 124 -0.79 -11.15 -5.00
C PHE A 124 0.10 -12.32 -4.54
N ASP A 125 -0.49 -13.50 -4.39
CA ASP A 125 0.25 -14.72 -4.09
C ASP A 125 0.56 -15.42 -5.42
N PRO A 126 1.84 -15.56 -5.84
CA PRO A 126 2.20 -16.13 -7.13
C PRO A 126 2.01 -17.65 -7.21
N ASP A 127 1.78 -18.31 -6.07
CA ASP A 127 1.66 -19.77 -5.96
C ASP A 127 0.22 -20.28 -6.21
N GLU A 128 -0.78 -19.39 -6.19
CA GLU A 128 -2.18 -19.70 -6.53
C GLU A 128 -2.55 -18.97 -7.83
N GLU A 129 -2.70 -19.71 -8.93
CA GLU A 129 -2.71 -19.25 -10.33
C GLU A 129 -3.69 -18.12 -10.71
N SER A 130 -4.60 -17.67 -9.83
CA SER A 130 -5.54 -16.60 -10.18
C SER A 130 -6.30 -16.03 -8.96
N CYS A 131 -5.63 -15.65 -7.87
CA CYS A 131 -6.34 -14.85 -6.87
C CYS A 131 -5.49 -13.75 -6.25
N VAL A 132 -5.82 -12.53 -6.64
CA VAL A 132 -5.63 -11.36 -5.79
C VAL A 132 -6.42 -11.60 -4.51
N LYS A 133 -5.72 -11.73 -3.37
CA LYS A 133 -6.39 -11.93 -2.08
C LYS A 133 -6.63 -10.59 -1.41
N HIS A 134 -7.90 -10.35 -1.13
CA HIS A 134 -8.39 -9.21 -0.38
C HIS A 134 -8.60 -9.65 1.06
N HIS A 135 -7.93 -9.00 2.01
CA HIS A 135 -8.09 -9.30 3.44
C HIS A 135 -8.37 -8.02 4.21
N VAL A 136 -9.47 -8.04 4.98
CA VAL A 136 -9.79 -7.01 5.97
C VAL A 136 -9.28 -7.53 7.30
N LEU A 137 -8.45 -6.73 7.97
CA LEU A 137 -7.89 -7.13 9.26
C LEU A 137 -9.00 -7.23 10.30
N THR A 138 -8.92 -8.28 11.10
CA THR A 138 -9.73 -8.41 12.32
C THR A 138 -9.14 -7.56 13.45
N GLU A 139 -9.93 -7.24 14.47
CA GLU A 139 -9.51 -6.42 15.62
C GLU A 139 -8.22 -6.94 16.28
N LYS A 140 -8.07 -8.27 16.38
CA LYS A 140 -6.88 -8.91 16.95
C LYS A 140 -5.62 -8.64 16.12
N GLU A 141 -5.74 -8.70 14.80
CA GLU A 141 -4.62 -8.44 13.88
C GLU A 141 -4.26 -6.96 13.88
N THR A 142 -5.27 -6.08 13.90
CA THR A 142 -5.08 -4.63 14.00
C THR A 142 -4.35 -4.26 15.29
N GLN A 143 -4.69 -4.88 16.42
CA GLN A 143 -3.99 -4.62 17.68
C GLN A 143 -2.50 -4.98 17.60
N VAL A 144 -2.15 -6.12 16.98
CA VAL A 144 -0.75 -6.51 16.76
C VAL A 144 0.01 -5.48 15.92
N VAL A 145 -0.66 -4.90 14.91
CA VAL A 145 -0.05 -3.83 14.09
C VAL A 145 0.15 -2.55 14.91
N LEU A 146 -0.83 -2.17 15.73
CA LEU A 146 -0.73 -0.99 16.61
C LEU A 146 0.42 -1.16 17.61
N ASP A 147 0.50 -2.30 18.29
CA ASP A 147 1.57 -2.62 19.23
C ASP A 147 2.95 -2.56 18.54
N ALA A 148 3.03 -3.04 17.29
CA ALA A 148 4.25 -2.99 16.50
C ALA A 148 4.65 -1.57 16.06
N VAL A 149 3.68 -0.65 15.89
CA VAL A 149 3.96 0.77 15.60
C VAL A 149 4.42 1.51 16.86
N GLU A 150 3.80 1.22 18.00
CA GLU A 150 4.19 1.81 19.29
C GLU A 150 5.60 1.38 19.70
N ALA A 151 5.95 0.12 19.49
CA ALA A 151 7.31 -0.39 19.73
C ALA A 151 8.37 0.30 18.85
N GLU A 152 8.06 0.62 17.58
CA GLU A 152 8.98 1.40 16.73
C GLU A 152 9.08 2.86 17.15
N GLY A 153 7.97 3.48 17.57
CA GLY A 153 7.95 4.85 18.06
C GLY A 153 8.82 5.06 19.30
N ALA A 154 8.90 4.06 20.18
CA ALA A 154 9.77 4.10 21.36
C ALA A 154 11.27 4.10 21.03
N SER A 155 11.67 3.47 19.92
CA SER A 155 13.08 3.38 19.51
C SER A 155 13.62 4.66 18.85
N ALA A 156 12.74 5.54 18.35
CA ALA A 156 13.12 6.79 17.69
C ALA A 156 13.23 7.99 18.66
N GLY A 157 12.96 7.78 19.95
CA GLY A 157 12.86 8.83 20.97
C GLY A 157 14.13 9.17 21.75
N ASP A 158 15.26 8.50 21.50
CA ASP A 158 16.57 8.79 22.12
C ASP A 158 17.56 9.27 21.03
N SER A 159 17.49 10.54 20.66
CA SER A 159 18.55 11.26 19.92
C SER A 159 18.45 12.76 20.17
#